data_AF-A0A182TA73-F1
#
_entry.id   AF-A0A182TA73-F1
#
_cell.length_a   1.000
_cell.length_b   1.000
_cell.length_c   1.000
_cell.angle_alpha   90.00
_cell.angle_beta   90.00
_cell.angle_gamma   90.00
#
_symmetry.space_group_name_H-M   'P 1'
#
loop_
_entity.id
_entity.type
_entity.pdbx_description
1 polymer ?
#
loop_
_entity_poly.entity_id
_entity_poly.type
_entity_poly.pdbx_seq_one_letter_code
_entity_poly.pdbx_strand_id
1 'polypeptide(L)'
;MLPSSVSIDAFSNTVESLLRAHGKGITERQFQLARVADCAIDIYSMATVLSRATRAGRLNLPSAEQELLMTQIWCKEASERVHRNINRIRSDSFKENYRRMSVVAKHISSQRGIAFTNPMEID
;
A
#
# COMPACT_ATOMS: atom_id res chain seq x y z
N MET A 1 18.45 -7.10 10.99
CA MET A 1 17.35 -7.73 10.22
C MET A 1 17.06 -6.82 9.03
N LEU A 2 17.12 -7.31 7.79
CA LEU A 2 16.90 -6.47 6.61
C LEU A 2 15.46 -5.89 6.65
N PRO A 3 15.23 -4.63 6.27
CA PRO A 3 13.90 -4.00 6.31
C PRO A 3 12.82 -4.81 5.58
N SER A 4 13.22 -5.59 4.58
CA SER A 4 12.34 -6.45 3.79
C SER A 4 11.69 -7.59 4.58
N SER A 5 12.40 -8.25 5.50
CA SER A 5 11.83 -9.40 6.22
C SER A 5 10.74 -8.98 7.21
N VAL A 6 10.95 -7.87 7.91
CA VAL A 6 9.94 -7.30 8.82
C VAL A 6 8.66 -6.91 8.07
N SER A 7 8.82 -6.31 6.88
CA SER A 7 7.70 -5.96 6.00
C SER A 7 6.93 -7.21 5.53
N ILE A 8 7.61 -8.31 5.22
CA ILE A 8 6.99 -9.58 4.79
C ILE A 8 6.17 -10.21 5.92
N ASP A 9 6.72 -10.26 7.14
CA ASP A 9 6.03 -10.86 8.29
C ASP A 9 4.76 -10.06 8.64
N ALA A 10 4.86 -8.73 8.68
CA ALA A 10 3.72 -7.86 8.95
C ALA A 10 2.65 -7.95 7.85
N PHE A 11 3.06 -8.05 6.58
CA PHE A 11 2.18 -8.22 5.44
C PHE A 11 1.42 -9.56 5.51
N SER A 12 2.14 -10.65 5.74
CA SER A 12 1.56 -12.00 5.81
C SER A 12 0.51 -12.11 6.91
N ASN A 13 0.84 -11.62 8.11
CA ASN A 13 -0.11 -11.56 9.24
C ASN A 13 -1.36 -10.73 8.90
N THR A 14 -1.20 -9.65 8.13
CA THR A 14 -2.30 -8.77 7.73
C THR A 14 -3.22 -9.45 6.70
N VAL A 15 -2.65 -10.12 5.70
CA VAL A 15 -3.42 -10.90 4.71
C VAL A 15 -4.21 -12.00 5.39
N GLU A 16 -3.57 -12.76 6.29
CA GLU A 16 -4.22 -13.85 7.02
C GLU A 16 -5.35 -13.35 7.92
N SER A 17 -5.15 -12.21 8.60
CA SER A 17 -6.19 -11.56 9.40
C SER A 17 -7.39 -11.13 8.56
N LEU A 18 -7.17 -10.53 7.38
CA LEU A 18 -8.25 -10.12 6.48
C LEU A 18 -9.03 -11.31 5.94
N LEU A 19 -8.34 -12.39 5.55
CA LEU A 19 -8.98 -13.62 5.08
C LEU A 19 -9.81 -14.27 6.18
N ARG A 20 -9.30 -14.35 7.41
CA ARG A 20 -10.06 -14.83 8.57
C ARG A 20 -11.31 -13.98 8.84
N ALA A 21 -11.19 -12.66 8.75
CA ALA A 21 -12.28 -11.74 9.06
C ALA A 21 -13.39 -11.67 7.99
N HIS A 22 -13.04 -11.86 6.71
CA HIS A 22 -13.96 -11.61 5.59
C HIS A 22 -14.28 -12.83 4.74
N GLY A 23 -13.46 -13.88 4.79
CA GLY A 23 -13.63 -15.08 3.95
C GLY A 23 -13.79 -14.72 2.48
N LYS A 24 -14.79 -15.31 1.83
CA LYS A 24 -15.12 -15.02 0.42
C LYS A 24 -15.57 -13.57 0.18
N GLY A 25 -16.12 -12.90 1.18
CA GLY A 25 -16.56 -11.51 1.09
C GLY A 25 -15.42 -10.49 1.02
N ILE A 26 -14.16 -10.94 1.07
CA ILE A 26 -12.99 -10.06 0.92
C ILE A 26 -12.98 -9.33 -0.44
N THR A 27 -13.60 -9.89 -1.48
CA THR A 27 -13.72 -9.27 -2.80
C THR A 27 -14.44 -7.92 -2.76
N GLU A 28 -15.29 -7.68 -1.77
CA GLU A 28 -16.00 -6.40 -1.61
C GLU A 28 -15.21 -5.37 -0.79
N ARG A 29 -14.02 -5.73 -0.30
CA ARG A 29 -13.19 -4.89 0.58
C ARG A 29 -12.15 -4.09 -0.21
N GLN A 30 -12.58 -3.45 -1.29
CA GLN A 30 -11.72 -2.80 -2.28
C GLN A 30 -10.72 -1.77 -1.68
N PHE A 31 -11.12 -0.97 -0.69
CA PHE A 31 -10.19 -0.05 -0.02
C PHE A 31 -9.06 -0.74 0.75
N GLN A 32 -9.33 -1.91 1.33
CA GLN A 32 -8.31 -2.71 2.02
C GLN A 32 -7.47 -3.49 0.99
N LEU A 33 -8.10 -4.06 -0.04
CA LEU A 33 -7.42 -4.78 -1.11
C LEU A 33 -6.43 -3.89 -1.88
N ALA A 34 -6.78 -2.64 -2.17
CA ALA A 34 -5.87 -1.68 -2.80
C ALA A 34 -4.59 -1.49 -1.97
N ARG A 35 -4.71 -1.37 -0.65
CA ARG A 35 -3.55 -1.22 0.25
C ARG A 35 -2.73 -2.49 0.38
N VAL A 36 -3.38 -3.65 0.35
CA VAL A 36 -2.68 -4.94 0.29
C VAL A 36 -1.88 -5.04 -1.01
N ALA A 37 -2.45 -4.62 -2.14
CA ALA A 37 -1.75 -4.59 -3.42
C ALA A 37 -0.54 -3.64 -3.39
N ASP A 38 -0.70 -2.43 -2.86
CA ASP A 38 0.42 -1.47 -2.70
C ASP A 38 1.56 -2.09 -1.87
N CYS A 39 1.24 -2.74 -0.74
CA CYS A 39 2.25 -3.44 0.07
C CYS A 39 2.96 -4.55 -0.72
N ALA A 40 2.22 -5.36 -1.47
CA ALA A 40 2.78 -6.45 -2.25
C ALA A 40 3.75 -5.94 -3.34
N ILE A 41 3.40 -4.84 -4.01
CA ILE A 41 4.24 -4.17 -5.01
C ILE A 41 5.54 -3.67 -4.35
N ASP A 42 5.44 -2.95 -3.23
CA ASP A 42 6.62 -2.45 -2.52
C ASP A 42 7.53 -3.60 -2.07
N ILE A 43 6.98 -4.68 -1.50
CA ILE A 43 7.75 -5.87 -1.07
C ILE A 43 8.45 -6.54 -2.27
N TYR A 44 7.75 -6.73 -3.38
CA TYR A 44 8.33 -7.33 -4.58
C TYR A 44 9.45 -6.46 -5.16
N SER A 45 9.23 -5.14 -5.20
CA SER A 45 10.25 -4.19 -5.67
C SER A 45 11.51 -4.23 -4.79
N MET A 46 11.36 -4.27 -3.45
CA MET A 46 12.48 -4.40 -2.52
C MET A 46 13.27 -5.68 -2.77
N ALA A 47 12.60 -6.82 -2.94
CA ALA A 47 13.26 -8.09 -3.23
C ALA A 47 14.02 -8.04 -4.57
N THR A 48 13.44 -7.39 -5.58
CA THR A 48 14.04 -7.25 -6.91
C THR A 48 15.33 -6.43 -6.88
N VAL A 49 15.32 -5.24 -6.26
CA VAL A 49 16.51 -4.38 -6.18
C VAL A 49 17.60 -4.99 -5.29
N LEU A 50 17.20 -5.66 -4.19
CA LEU A 50 18.13 -6.36 -3.32
C LEU A 50 18.85 -7.51 -4.06
N SER A 51 18.10 -8.30 -4.82
CA SER A 51 18.66 -9.39 -5.65
C SER A 51 19.64 -8.84 -6.68
N ARG A 52 19.25 -7.75 -7.37
CA ARG A 52 20.10 -7.07 -8.36
C ARG A 52 21.41 -6.56 -7.76
N ALA A 53 21.36 -5.76 -6.70
CA ALA A 53 22.56 -5.19 -6.07
C ALA A 53 23.46 -6.29 -5.48
N THR A 54 22.87 -7.35 -4.92
CA THR A 54 23.62 -8.52 -4.44
C THR A 54 24.38 -9.18 -5.59
N ARG A 55 23.74 -9.35 -6.76
CA ARG A 55 24.39 -9.93 -7.93
C ARG A 55 25.49 -9.02 -8.49
N ALA A 56 25.27 -7.71 -8.53
CA ALA A 56 26.29 -6.73 -8.94
C ALA A 56 27.53 -6.80 -8.02
N GLY A 57 27.32 -6.88 -6.71
CA GLY A 57 28.40 -7.07 -5.73
C GLY A 57 29.13 -8.40 -5.89
N ARG A 58 28.41 -9.52 -6.07
CA ARG A 58 29.03 -10.84 -6.31
C ARG A 58 29.88 -10.90 -7.58
N LEU A 59 29.51 -10.17 -8.61
CA LEU A 59 30.23 -10.09 -9.88
C LEU A 59 31.32 -9.00 -9.88
N ASN A 60 31.49 -8.25 -8.79
CA ASN A 60 32.40 -7.11 -8.68
C ASN A 60 32.22 -6.10 -9.83
N LEU A 61 30.96 -5.82 -10.22
CA LEU A 61 30.70 -4.85 -11.27
C LEU A 61 31.08 -3.42 -10.81
N PRO A 62 31.54 -2.54 -11.71
CA PRO A 62 31.86 -1.15 -11.37
C PRO A 62 30.68 -0.37 -10.76
N SER A 63 29.44 -0.79 -11.02
CA SER A 63 28.21 -0.19 -10.52
C SER A 63 27.80 -0.65 -9.11
N ALA A 64 28.47 -1.66 -8.54
CA ALA A 64 27.98 -2.36 -7.34
C ALA A 64 27.76 -1.44 -6.13
N GLU A 65 28.66 -0.48 -5.90
CA GLU A 65 28.55 0.47 -4.78
C GLU A 65 27.34 1.40 -4.93
N GLN A 66 27.12 1.94 -6.14
CA GLN A 66 25.97 2.80 -6.42
C GLN A 66 24.65 2.01 -6.35
N GLU A 67 24.62 0.78 -6.84
CA GLU A 67 23.44 -0.10 -6.74
C GLU A 67 23.10 -0.46 -5.29
N LEU A 68 24.11 -0.67 -4.44
CA LEU A 68 23.91 -0.89 -3.01
C LEU A 68 23.29 0.34 -2.34
N LEU A 69 23.81 1.54 -2.62
CA LEU A 69 23.29 2.78 -2.06
C LEU A 69 21.83 3.02 -2.47
N MET A 70 21.51 2.86 -3.77
CA MET A 70 20.13 2.97 -4.27
C MET A 70 19.20 1.95 -3.59
N THR A 71 19.66 0.72 -3.43
CA THR A 71 18.90 -0.36 -2.76
C THR A 71 18.61 -0.03 -1.31
N GLN A 72 19.58 0.51 -0.56
CA GLN A 72 19.39 0.90 0.84
C GLN A 72 18.35 2.01 0.98
N ILE A 73 18.44 3.05 0.15
CA ILE A 73 17.48 4.16 0.13
C ILE A 73 16.08 3.65 -0.22
N TRP A 74 15.95 2.88 -1.30
CA TRP A 74 14.66 2.35 -1.75
C TRP A 74 14.00 1.46 -0.70
N CYS A 75 14.75 0.49 -0.13
CA CYS A 75 14.21 -0.44 0.86
C CYS A 75 13.76 0.26 2.14
N LYS A 76 14.41 1.36 2.54
CA LYS A 76 13.94 2.15 3.68
C LYS A 76 12.57 2.77 3.40
N GLU A 77 12.45 3.53 2.31
CA GLU A 77 11.21 4.23 1.93
C GLU A 77 10.05 3.26 1.65
N ALA A 78 10.32 2.15 0.95
CA ALA A 78 9.34 1.12 0.66
C ALA A 78 8.87 0.40 1.94
N SER A 79 9.78 0.07 2.85
CA SER A 79 9.41 -0.54 4.13
C SER A 79 8.52 0.37 4.98
N GLU A 80 8.78 1.68 4.98
CA GLU A 80 7.91 2.65 5.66
C GLU A 80 6.52 2.75 5.00
N ARG A 81 6.43 2.74 3.66
CA ARG A 81 5.15 2.69 2.95
C ARG A 81 4.33 1.45 3.31
N VAL A 82 4.97 0.28 3.35
CA VAL A 82 4.34 -0.98 3.77
C VAL A 82 3.77 -0.85 5.19
N HIS A 83 4.57 -0.37 6.14
CA HIS A 83 4.11 -0.16 7.53
C HIS A 83 2.92 0.81 7.61
N ARG A 84 2.98 1.94 6.88
CA ARG A 84 1.88 2.91 6.83
C ARG A 84 0.60 2.28 6.29
N ASN A 85 0.68 1.50 5.22
CA ASN A 85 -0.48 0.85 4.63
C ASN A 85 -1.06 -0.25 5.54
N ILE A 86 -0.22 -1.04 6.20
CA ILE A 86 -0.66 -2.03 7.20
C ILE A 86 -1.39 -1.34 8.36
N ASN A 87 -0.84 -0.25 8.89
CA ASN A 87 -1.49 0.52 9.96
C ASN A 87 -2.86 1.07 9.54
N ARG A 88 -2.97 1.55 8.29
CA ARG A 88 -4.25 2.02 7.72
C ARG A 88 -5.27 0.90 7.53
N ILE A 89 -4.84 -0.32 7.20
CA ILE A 89 -5.73 -1.49 7.09
C ILE A 89 -6.32 -1.84 8.46
N ARG A 90 -5.52 -1.74 9.53
CA ARG A 90 -5.91 -2.10 10.90
C ARG A 90 -6.69 -1.00 11.63
N SER A 91 -6.53 0.26 11.22
CA SER A 91 -7.13 1.43 11.88
C SER A 91 -8.65 1.55 11.66
N ASP A 92 -9.41 1.64 12.75
CA ASP A 92 -10.86 1.85 12.71
C ASP A 92 -11.25 3.25 12.21
N SER A 93 -10.43 4.26 12.49
CA SER A 93 -10.61 5.61 11.93
C SER A 93 -10.59 5.60 10.40
N PHE A 94 -9.64 4.88 9.80
CA PHE A 94 -9.58 4.72 8.34
C PHE A 94 -10.75 3.90 7.79
N LYS A 95 -11.20 2.85 8.50
CA LYS A 95 -12.40 2.09 8.11
C LYS A 95 -13.65 2.98 8.07
N GLU A 96 -13.85 3.81 9.10
CA GLU A 96 -14.96 4.75 9.13
C GLU A 96 -14.83 5.79 8.02
N ASN A 97 -13.62 6.26 7.72
CA ASN A 97 -13.40 7.16 6.60
C ASN A 97 -13.78 6.53 5.25
N TYR A 98 -13.45 5.25 5.00
CA TYR A 98 -13.90 4.56 3.78
C TYR A 98 -15.42 4.46 3.68
N ARG A 99 -16.11 4.27 4.82
CA ARG A 99 -17.57 4.28 4.86
C ARG A 99 -18.12 5.64 4.44
N ARG A 100 -17.53 6.74 4.95
CA ARG A 100 -17.89 8.12 4.56
C ARG A 100 -17.64 8.36 3.08
N MET A 101 -16.49 7.94 2.55
CA MET A 101 -16.19 8.03 1.11
C MET A 101 -17.23 7.31 0.26
N SER A 102 -17.71 6.13 0.69
CA SER A 102 -18.78 5.41 0.00
C SER A 102 -20.11 6.19 -0.03
N VAL A 103 -20.46 6.88 1.07
CA VAL A 103 -21.67 7.72 1.12
C VAL A 103 -21.56 8.88 0.12
N VAL A 104 -20.41 9.58 0.10
CA VAL A 104 -20.16 10.68 -0.84
C VAL A 104 -20.22 10.18 -2.29
N ALA A 105 -19.56 9.07 -2.59
CA ALA A 105 -19.55 8.48 -3.93
C ALA A 105 -20.97 8.12 -4.40
N LYS A 106 -21.80 7.53 -3.53
CA LYS A 106 -23.22 7.23 -3.83
C LYS A 106 -24.03 8.49 -4.13
N HIS A 107 -23.85 9.55 -3.35
CA HIS A 107 -24.55 10.81 -3.54
C HIS A 107 -24.22 11.44 -4.91
N ILE A 108 -22.93 11.60 -5.22
CA ILE A 108 -22.46 12.15 -6.50
C ILE A 108 -22.95 11.31 -7.68
N SER A 109 -22.86 9.98 -7.57
CA SER A 109 -23.27 9.06 -8.64
C SER A 109 -24.78 9.14 -8.92
N SER A 110 -25.59 9.36 -7.89
CA SER A 110 -27.05 9.49 -8.04
C SER A 110 -27.49 10.76 -8.75
N GLN A 111 -26.74 11.86 -8.60
CA GLN A 111 -27.06 13.16 -9.20
C GLN A 111 -26.38 13.38 -10.57
N ARG A 112 -25.56 12.44 -11.04
CA ARG A 112 -24.81 12.51 -12.32
C ARG A 112 -23.95 13.78 -12.45
N GLY A 113 -23.46 14.33 -11.35
CA GLY A 113 -22.70 15.58 -11.34
C GLY A 113 -22.33 16.04 -9.93
N ILE A 114 -21.75 17.24 -9.84
CA ILE A 114 -21.50 17.88 -8.55
C ILE A 114 -22.86 18.34 -8.02
N ALA A 115 -23.28 17.70 -6.93
CA ALA A 115 -24.53 17.92 -6.21
C ALA A 115 -24.80 19.35 -5.77
N PHE A 116 -23.72 20.11 -5.58
CA PHE A 116 -23.69 21.31 -4.79
C PHE A 116 -23.59 22.51 -5.71
N THR A 117 -24.57 23.39 -5.59
CA THR A 117 -24.48 24.74 -6.11
C THR A 117 -23.54 25.54 -5.22
N ASN A 118 -22.90 26.53 -5.82
CA ASN A 118 -22.13 27.54 -5.12
C ASN A 118 -23.01 28.15 -3.98
N PRO A 119 -22.49 28.33 -2.73
CA PRO A 119 -23.26 28.89 -1.61
C PRO A 119 -23.85 30.30 -1.83
N MET A 120 -23.34 31.03 -2.83
CA MET A 120 -23.83 32.34 -3.24
C MET A 120 -25.00 32.26 -4.24
N GLU A 121 -25.36 31.05 -4.71
CA GLU A 121 -26.42 30.81 -5.69
C GLU A 121 -26.22 31.58 -7.02
N ILE A 122 -24.97 31.86 -7.39
CA ILE A 122 -24.60 32.50 -8.66
C ILE A 122 -24.00 31.44 -9.59
N ASP A 123 -24.51 31.32 -10.81
CA ASP A 123 -23.95 30.44 -11.84
C ASP A 123 -22.58 30.94 -12.36
#